data_AF-A0A285RP18-F1
#
_entry.id   AF-A0A285RP18-F1
#
_cell.length_a   1.000
_cell.length_b   1.000
_cell.length_c   1.000
_cell.angle_alpha   90.00
_cell.angle_beta   90.00
_cell.angle_gamma   90.00
#
_symmetry.space_group_name_H-M   'P 1'
#
loop_
_entity.id
_entity.type
_entity.pdbx_description
1 polymer ?
#
loop_
_entity_poly.entity_id
_entity_poly.type
_entity_poly.pdbx_seq_one_letter_code
_entity_poly.pdbx_strand_id
1 'polypeptide(L)'
;MRAPDFWLADGCMAKALSPFSLLWRAGAGIRAMTTTMRHPGCKVFCVGNFTVGGAGKTPTAIALYHTLHKMGIQAHFLSRGYGGRETGPHRVDPMKDTAADVGDEPLLLAQTAPAWISRDRGMGAETARNAGAEAIILDDGLQNPSLIKDCSFAVVDSVFGIGNGRVIPAGPMRETLEQGLAKVRAIILIGDGNPPFLKNLPASVPVLRARIVPCNGAEFAGRRVLAFAGIARPVKFHDSLRAVGADIVATVDFADHHPFRASELAELHQKAKALNADLVTTEKDLMRLPAGQRNGISTLDIVLEFEAPDQLEKIIKAVLSDG
;
A
#
# COMPACT_ATOMS: atom_id res chain seq x y z
N MET A 1 -12.46 -9.10 0.44
CA MET A 1 -12.62 -10.32 1.28
C MET A 1 -12.11 -9.98 2.68
N ARG A 2 -12.91 -10.18 3.73
CA ARG A 2 -12.49 -9.87 5.12
C ARG A 2 -11.44 -10.90 5.57
N ALA A 3 -10.33 -10.44 6.16
CA ALA A 3 -9.31 -11.33 6.70
C ALA A 3 -9.92 -12.24 7.79
N PRO A 4 -9.64 -13.55 7.80
CA PRO A 4 -10.15 -14.45 8.84
C PRO A 4 -9.61 -14.11 10.22
N ASP A 5 -10.46 -14.17 11.25
CA ASP A 5 -10.07 -13.82 12.63
C ASP A 5 -8.95 -14.74 13.17
N PHE A 6 -8.88 -16.00 12.72
CA PHE A 6 -7.82 -16.93 13.10
C PHE A 6 -6.43 -16.57 12.56
N TRP A 7 -6.31 -15.54 11.71
CA TRP A 7 -5.01 -15.00 11.32
C TRP A 7 -4.39 -14.10 12.40
N LEU A 8 -5.16 -13.69 13.40
CA LEU A 8 -4.68 -12.87 14.53
C LEU A 8 -4.00 -13.71 15.62
N ALA A 9 -4.43 -14.95 15.83
CA ALA A 9 -3.94 -15.81 16.90
C ALA A 9 -3.71 -17.24 16.41
N ASP A 10 -2.66 -17.90 16.93
CA ASP A 10 -2.30 -19.27 16.55
C ASP A 10 -3.23 -20.32 17.21
N GLY A 11 -4.43 -20.47 16.64
CA GLY A 11 -5.46 -21.42 17.11
C GLY A 11 -5.44 -22.77 16.39
N CYS A 12 -6.32 -23.69 16.82
CA CYS A 12 -6.45 -25.03 16.24
C CYS A 12 -6.72 -25.00 14.73
N MET A 13 -7.53 -24.05 14.25
CA MET A 13 -7.82 -23.88 12.82
C MET A 13 -6.57 -23.51 12.02
N ALA A 14 -5.74 -22.59 12.52
CA ALA A 14 -4.48 -22.21 11.89
C ALA A 14 -3.51 -23.41 11.81
N LYS A 15 -3.46 -24.23 12.85
CA LYS A 15 -2.66 -25.47 12.87
C LYS A 15 -3.19 -26.50 11.86
N ALA A 16 -4.51 -26.70 11.78
CA ALA A 16 -5.13 -27.60 10.81
C ALA A 16 -4.87 -27.18 9.35
N LEU A 17 -4.78 -25.89 9.07
CA LEU A 17 -4.51 -25.34 7.73
C LEU A 17 -3.01 -25.28 7.37
N SER A 18 -2.12 -25.55 8.32
CA SER A 18 -0.66 -25.44 8.11
C SER A 18 -0.10 -26.36 7.02
N PRO A 19 -0.60 -27.60 6.81
CA PRO A 19 -0.17 -28.43 5.68
C PRO A 19 -0.43 -27.78 4.32
N PHE A 20 -1.56 -27.09 4.14
CA PHE A 20 -1.85 -26.37 2.90
C PHE A 20 -0.92 -25.18 2.66
N SER A 21 -0.32 -24.65 3.72
CA SER A 21 0.68 -23.58 3.60
C SER A 21 1.98 -24.09 2.97
N LEU A 22 2.27 -25.39 3.07
CA LEU A 22 3.41 -26.00 2.35
C LEU A 22 3.18 -26.01 0.84
N LEU A 23 1.94 -26.29 0.40
CA LEU A 23 1.59 -26.26 -1.03
C LEU A 23 1.72 -24.84 -1.59
N TRP A 24 1.26 -23.83 -0.85
CA TRP A 24 1.44 -22.43 -1.22
C TRP A 24 2.92 -22.06 -1.36
N ARG A 25 3.75 -22.45 -0.37
CA ARG A 25 5.19 -22.22 -0.40
C ARG A 25 5.88 -22.93 -1.56
N ALA A 26 5.48 -24.16 -1.86
CA ALA A 26 6.02 -24.91 -3.00
C ALA A 26 5.71 -24.19 -4.32
N GLY A 27 4.47 -23.74 -4.53
CA GLY A 27 4.09 -22.97 -5.71
C GLY A 27 4.86 -21.66 -5.84
N ALA A 28 5.03 -20.92 -4.74
CA ALA A 28 5.84 -19.70 -4.71
C ALA A 28 7.32 -19.97 -5.02
N GLY A 29 7.88 -21.07 -4.49
CA GLY A 29 9.25 -21.51 -4.73
C GLY A 29 9.49 -21.92 -6.19
N ILE A 30 8.59 -22.72 -6.77
CA ILE A 30 8.63 -23.09 -8.18
C ILE A 30 8.62 -21.83 -9.04
N ARG A 31 7.68 -20.91 -8.79
CA ARG A 31 7.60 -19.64 -9.53
C ARG A 31 8.87 -18.83 -9.41
N ALA A 32 9.50 -18.76 -8.23
CA ALA A 32 10.76 -18.04 -8.06
C ALA A 32 11.91 -18.67 -8.86
N MET A 33 11.97 -20.01 -8.92
CA MET A 33 13.01 -20.74 -9.67
C MET A 33 12.83 -20.69 -11.19
N THR A 34 11.58 -20.68 -11.67
CA THR A 34 11.29 -20.70 -13.11
C THR A 34 11.20 -19.30 -13.75
N THR A 35 11.18 -18.24 -12.93
CA THR A 35 11.08 -16.87 -13.44
C THR A 35 12.47 -16.29 -13.68
N THR A 36 12.73 -15.85 -14.91
CA THR A 36 13.95 -15.10 -15.24
C THR A 36 13.92 -13.72 -14.59
N MET A 37 14.95 -13.43 -13.80
CA MET A 37 15.19 -12.12 -13.21
C MET A 37 15.71 -11.13 -14.26
N ARG A 38 15.17 -9.92 -14.28
CA ARG A 38 15.65 -8.80 -15.10
C ARG A 38 16.03 -7.63 -14.22
N HIS A 39 17.12 -6.95 -14.56
CA HIS A 39 17.49 -5.66 -13.98
C HIS A 39 17.25 -4.58 -15.05
N PRO A 40 16.49 -3.52 -14.76
CA PRO A 40 16.15 -2.53 -15.76
C PRO A 40 17.33 -1.62 -16.09
N GLY A 41 18.44 -1.64 -15.34
CA GLY A 41 19.61 -0.78 -15.59
C GLY A 41 19.51 0.60 -14.92
N CYS A 42 18.49 0.82 -14.10
CA CYS A 42 18.38 1.91 -13.14
C CYS A 42 18.02 1.34 -11.76
N LYS A 43 18.20 2.11 -10.69
CA LYS A 43 17.98 1.62 -9.32
C LYS A 43 16.50 1.33 -9.06
N VAL A 44 16.21 0.16 -8.51
CA VAL A 44 14.86 -0.31 -8.17
C VAL A 44 14.70 -0.37 -6.66
N PHE A 45 13.92 0.56 -6.13
CA PHE A 45 13.45 0.54 -4.76
C PHE A 45 12.09 -0.16 -4.68
N CYS A 46 11.95 -1.14 -3.79
CA CYS A 46 10.71 -1.89 -3.62
C CYS A 46 10.07 -1.58 -2.29
N VAL A 47 8.79 -1.23 -2.31
CA VAL A 47 7.94 -1.12 -1.13
C VAL A 47 6.98 -2.29 -1.16
N GLY A 48 7.00 -3.13 -0.12
CA GLY A 48 6.11 -4.27 -0.01
C GLY A 48 5.78 -4.60 1.44
N ASN A 49 5.09 -5.70 1.66
CA ASN A 49 4.78 -6.17 3.00
C ASN A 49 4.90 -7.70 3.09
N PHE A 50 4.94 -8.21 4.32
CA PHE A 50 4.99 -9.65 4.58
C PHE A 50 3.61 -10.31 4.55
N THR A 51 2.56 -9.55 4.85
CA THR A 51 1.20 -10.07 5.08
C THR A 51 0.21 -9.67 3.98
N VAL A 52 -0.90 -10.38 3.88
CA VAL A 52 -2.04 -9.94 3.06
C VAL A 52 -2.78 -8.81 3.79
N GLY A 53 -2.84 -7.64 3.16
CA GLY A 53 -3.60 -6.50 3.66
C GLY A 53 -2.93 -5.15 3.41
N GLY A 54 -3.62 -4.08 3.82
CA GLY A 54 -3.13 -2.71 3.77
C GLY A 54 -2.25 -2.38 4.97
N ALA A 55 -0.93 -2.41 4.76
CA ALA A 55 0.06 -2.03 5.76
C ALA A 55 0.58 -0.59 5.59
N GLY A 56 -0.03 0.25 4.73
CA GLY A 56 0.45 1.60 4.43
C GLY A 56 1.52 1.67 3.33
N LYS A 57 1.52 0.71 2.39
CA LYS A 57 2.48 0.63 1.27
C LYS A 57 2.43 1.85 0.35
N THR A 58 1.25 2.22 -0.13
CA THR A 58 1.11 3.33 -1.09
C THR A 58 1.56 4.67 -0.49
N PRO A 59 1.17 5.06 0.74
CA PRO A 59 1.75 6.24 1.41
C PRO A 59 3.28 6.14 1.59
N THR A 60 3.81 4.94 1.88
CA THR A 60 5.26 4.73 1.99
C THR A 60 5.97 4.92 0.65
N ALA A 61 5.39 4.44 -0.46
CA ALA A 61 5.93 4.64 -1.80
C ALA A 61 5.97 6.14 -2.15
N ILE A 62 4.91 6.89 -1.82
CA ILE A 62 4.85 8.35 -2.01
C ILE A 62 5.92 9.07 -1.16
N ALA A 63 6.07 8.72 0.11
CA ALA A 63 7.11 9.31 0.97
C ALA A 63 8.54 9.00 0.48
N LEU A 64 8.75 7.78 -0.03
CA LEU A 64 10.01 7.40 -0.67
C LEU A 64 10.28 8.20 -1.94
N TYR A 65 9.26 8.41 -2.78
CA TYR A 65 9.37 9.28 -3.96
C TYR A 65 9.79 10.69 -3.58
N HIS A 66 9.13 11.31 -2.60
CA HIS A 66 9.51 12.66 -2.15
C HIS A 66 10.94 12.72 -1.63
N THR A 67 11.42 11.65 -0.98
CA THR A 67 12.81 11.57 -0.51
C THR A 67 13.79 11.51 -1.68
N LEU A 68 13.54 10.67 -2.69
CA LEU A 68 14.35 10.59 -3.91
C LEU A 68 14.31 11.89 -4.71
N HIS A 69 13.14 12.49 -4.85
CA HIS A 69 12.94 13.74 -5.57
C HIS A 69 13.69 14.91 -4.92
N LYS A 70 13.72 14.99 -3.57
CA LYS A 70 14.54 15.95 -2.82
C LYS A 70 16.05 15.78 -3.08
N MET A 71 16.48 14.57 -3.44
CA MET A 71 17.86 14.29 -3.86
C MET A 71 18.09 14.55 -5.36
N GLY A 72 17.11 15.09 -6.08
CA GLY A 72 17.19 15.39 -7.51
C GLY A 72 16.88 14.21 -8.43
N ILE A 73 16.46 13.05 -7.89
CA ILE A 73 16.27 11.83 -8.66
C ILE A 73 14.84 11.74 -9.18
N GLN A 74 14.69 11.63 -10.50
CA GLN A 74 13.41 11.46 -11.18
C GLN A 74 12.96 9.99 -11.14
N ALA A 75 12.39 9.59 -10.01
CA ALA A 75 11.83 8.25 -9.86
C ALA A 75 10.46 8.11 -10.53
N HIS A 76 10.14 6.91 -11.01
CA HIS A 76 8.81 6.55 -11.51
C HIS A 76 8.23 5.39 -10.71
N PHE A 77 6.91 5.37 -10.53
CA PHE A 77 6.22 4.27 -9.86
C PHE A 77 5.98 3.11 -10.83
N LEU A 78 6.05 1.88 -10.32
CA LEU A 78 5.67 0.67 -11.04
C LEU A 78 4.75 -0.20 -10.18
N SER A 79 3.53 -0.46 -10.65
CA SER A 79 2.52 -1.28 -9.98
C SER A 79 1.85 -2.28 -10.93
N ARG A 80 0.98 -3.17 -10.41
CA ARG A 80 0.42 -4.34 -11.13
C ARG A 80 -0.80 -3.97 -11.93
N GLY A 81 -1.43 -2.87 -11.54
CA GLY A 81 -2.81 -2.60 -11.92
C GLY A 81 -3.73 -3.66 -11.35
N TYR A 82 -3.60 -3.96 -10.05
CA TYR A 82 -4.53 -4.88 -9.39
C TYR A 82 -5.95 -4.31 -9.47
N GLY A 83 -6.91 -5.15 -9.85
CA GLY A 83 -8.30 -4.74 -10.10
C GLY A 83 -8.56 -4.08 -11.46
N GLY A 84 -7.52 -3.66 -12.18
CA GLY A 84 -7.62 -3.08 -13.53
C GLY A 84 -7.66 -4.13 -14.64
N ARG A 85 -8.24 -3.76 -15.79
CA ARG A 85 -8.26 -4.60 -17.00
C ARG A 85 -6.95 -4.55 -17.78
N GLU A 86 -6.25 -3.41 -17.75
CA GLU A 86 -5.04 -3.21 -18.51
C GLU A 86 -3.90 -4.10 -18.00
N THR A 87 -3.15 -4.66 -18.93
CA THR A 87 -2.07 -5.60 -18.60
C THR A 87 -0.69 -4.96 -18.57
N GLY A 88 -0.55 -3.80 -19.23
CA GLY A 88 0.68 -3.06 -19.41
C GLY A 88 1.72 -3.74 -20.32
N PRO A 89 2.89 -3.11 -20.53
CA PRO A 89 3.32 -1.83 -19.94
C PRO A 89 2.45 -0.65 -20.39
N HIS A 90 1.89 0.09 -19.44
CA HIS A 90 1.04 1.26 -19.69
C HIS A 90 1.38 2.37 -18.71
N ARG A 91 1.56 3.59 -19.21
CA ARG A 91 1.74 4.78 -18.38
C ARG A 91 0.36 5.30 -17.99
N VAL A 92 0.10 5.36 -16.70
CA VAL A 92 -1.19 5.83 -16.18
C VAL A 92 -1.36 7.32 -16.50
N ASP A 93 -2.47 7.66 -17.13
CA ASP A 93 -2.93 9.02 -17.39
C ASP A 93 -4.10 9.33 -16.45
N PRO A 94 -3.91 10.08 -15.35
CA PRO A 94 -4.95 10.30 -14.34
C PRO A 94 -6.15 11.11 -14.87
N MET A 95 -6.06 11.71 -16.05
CA MET A 95 -7.15 12.44 -16.69
C MET A 95 -8.01 11.57 -17.60
N LYS A 96 -7.49 10.42 -18.06
CA LYS A 96 -8.17 9.53 -19.01
C LYS A 96 -8.47 8.15 -18.43
N ASP A 97 -7.55 7.61 -17.66
CA ASP A 97 -7.67 6.28 -17.09
C ASP A 97 -8.57 6.31 -15.85
N THR A 98 -9.29 5.20 -15.66
CA THR A 98 -10.14 4.95 -14.51
C THR A 98 -9.58 3.81 -13.65
N ALA A 99 -10.09 3.66 -12.42
CA ALA A 99 -9.68 2.56 -11.56
C ALA A 99 -10.02 1.18 -12.15
N ALA A 100 -11.03 1.10 -13.01
CA ALA A 100 -11.36 -0.12 -13.75
C ALA A 100 -10.33 -0.43 -14.85
N ASP A 101 -9.60 0.59 -15.33
CA ASP A 101 -8.60 0.45 -16.37
C ASP A 101 -7.29 0.00 -15.76
N VAL A 102 -6.80 0.77 -14.79
CA VAL A 102 -5.45 0.64 -14.27
C VAL A 102 -5.37 0.28 -12.79
N GLY A 103 -6.49 0.19 -12.07
CA GLY A 103 -6.52 0.04 -10.61
C GLY A 103 -6.54 1.38 -9.86
N ASP A 104 -6.97 1.34 -8.60
CA ASP A 104 -7.08 2.53 -7.73
C ASP A 104 -5.73 3.02 -7.19
N GLU A 105 -4.85 2.11 -6.77
CA GLU A 105 -3.52 2.45 -6.28
C GLU A 105 -2.62 3.11 -7.35
N PRO A 106 -2.55 2.62 -8.61
CA PRO A 106 -1.77 3.28 -9.65
C PRO A 106 -2.29 4.67 -10.02
N LEU A 107 -3.61 4.90 -9.99
CA LEU A 107 -4.18 6.23 -10.17
C LEU A 107 -3.75 7.19 -9.05
N LEU A 108 -3.77 6.72 -7.81
CA LEU A 108 -3.32 7.52 -6.67
C LEU A 108 -1.84 7.89 -6.81
N LEU A 109 -0.99 6.92 -7.18
CA LEU A 109 0.44 7.16 -7.43
C LEU A 109 0.68 8.14 -8.59
N ALA A 110 -0.12 8.05 -9.66
CA ALA A 110 -0.03 8.91 -10.84
C ALA A 110 -0.30 10.39 -10.56
N GLN A 111 -0.98 10.71 -9.45
CA GLN A 111 -1.17 12.10 -9.01
C GLN A 111 0.13 12.73 -8.49
N THR A 112 1.09 11.91 -8.03
CA THR A 112 2.35 12.39 -7.44
C THR A 112 3.50 12.38 -8.43
N ALA A 113 3.63 11.31 -9.23
CA ALA A 113 4.73 11.13 -10.18
C ALA A 113 4.30 10.20 -11.32
N PRO A 114 5.05 10.12 -12.44
CA PRO A 114 4.75 9.16 -13.49
C PRO A 114 4.65 7.74 -12.94
N ALA A 115 3.49 7.11 -13.14
CA ALA A 115 3.20 5.77 -12.67
C ALA A 115 2.93 4.84 -13.85
N TRP A 116 3.44 3.62 -13.74
CA TRP A 116 3.32 2.59 -14.75
C TRP A 116 2.63 1.37 -14.17
N ILE A 117 1.80 0.72 -14.97
CA ILE A 117 1.30 -0.61 -14.68
C ILE A 117 1.91 -1.63 -15.65
N SER A 118 2.24 -2.82 -15.14
CA SER A 118 2.62 -3.95 -15.98
C SER A 118 2.58 -5.27 -15.23
N ARG A 119 1.89 -6.28 -15.77
CA ARG A 119 1.93 -7.66 -15.21
C ARG A 119 3.31 -8.28 -15.31
N ASP A 120 4.05 -8.00 -16.39
CA ASP A 120 5.48 -8.25 -16.49
C ASP A 120 6.26 -7.06 -15.91
N ARG A 121 6.73 -7.23 -14.67
CA ARG A 121 7.48 -6.18 -13.97
C ARG A 121 8.82 -5.86 -14.60
N GLY A 122 9.47 -6.83 -15.25
CA GLY A 122 10.74 -6.57 -15.95
C GLY A 122 10.49 -5.63 -17.12
N MET A 123 9.53 -5.99 -17.98
CA MET A 123 9.19 -5.19 -19.15
C MET A 123 8.68 -3.78 -18.76
N GLY A 124 7.83 -3.69 -17.73
CA GLY A 124 7.33 -2.41 -17.23
C GLY A 124 8.43 -1.51 -16.68
N ALA A 125 9.43 -2.09 -16.01
CA ALA A 125 10.57 -1.35 -15.49
C ALA A 125 11.48 -0.83 -16.61
N GLU A 126 11.75 -1.66 -17.62
CA GLU A 126 12.51 -1.25 -18.81
C GLU A 126 11.81 -0.13 -19.59
N THR A 127 10.48 -0.23 -19.77
CA THR A 127 9.69 0.83 -20.41
C THR A 127 9.72 2.12 -19.61
N ALA A 128 9.55 2.07 -18.29
CA ALA A 128 9.63 3.24 -17.42
C ALA A 128 11.00 3.91 -17.49
N ARG A 129 12.10 3.13 -17.46
CA ARG A 129 13.45 3.66 -17.67
C ARG A 129 13.60 4.35 -19.02
N ASN A 130 13.16 3.70 -20.10
CA ASN A 130 13.26 4.27 -21.44
C ASN A 130 12.43 5.56 -21.60
N ALA A 131 11.42 5.75 -20.75
CA ALA A 131 10.63 6.96 -20.67
C ALA A 131 11.21 8.05 -19.74
N GLY A 132 12.41 7.84 -19.18
CA GLY A 132 13.14 8.82 -18.38
C GLY A 132 13.24 8.53 -16.88
N ALA A 133 12.83 7.35 -16.40
CA ALA A 133 12.99 7.01 -14.98
C ALA A 133 14.48 6.81 -14.61
N GLU A 134 15.01 7.64 -13.73
CA GLU A 134 16.35 7.49 -13.14
C GLU A 134 16.36 6.46 -12.01
N ALA A 135 15.21 6.24 -11.39
CA ALA A 135 14.95 5.18 -10.42
C ALA A 135 13.51 4.68 -10.54
N ILE A 136 13.26 3.48 -10.04
CA ILE A 136 11.92 2.86 -10.03
C ILE A 136 11.51 2.60 -8.60
N ILE A 137 10.28 3.00 -8.26
CA ILE A 137 9.63 2.65 -6.99
C ILE A 137 8.55 1.61 -7.29
N LEU A 138 8.84 0.37 -6.92
CA LEU A 138 7.97 -0.77 -7.11
C LEU A 138 6.99 -0.88 -5.94
N ASP A 139 5.70 -0.61 -6.18
CA ASP A 139 4.63 -0.78 -5.18
C ASP A 139 4.10 -2.22 -5.17
N ASP A 140 3.94 -2.77 -3.98
CA ASP A 140 3.62 -4.17 -3.64
C ASP A 140 4.49 -5.21 -4.39
N GLY A 141 5.80 -4.98 -4.40
CA GLY A 141 6.74 -5.74 -5.22
C GLY A 141 7.47 -6.91 -4.57
N LEU A 142 7.37 -7.09 -3.25
CA LEU A 142 8.31 -7.92 -2.48
C LEU A 142 8.28 -9.40 -2.93
N GLN A 143 7.11 -9.91 -3.33
CA GLN A 143 6.92 -11.28 -3.83
C GLN A 143 7.03 -11.40 -5.36
N ASN A 144 7.44 -10.36 -6.08
CA ASN A 144 7.71 -10.44 -7.51
C ASN A 144 9.14 -10.97 -7.75
N PRO A 145 9.33 -12.15 -8.37
CA PRO A 145 10.67 -12.67 -8.63
C PRO A 145 11.25 -12.21 -9.98
N SER A 146 10.48 -11.56 -10.86
CA SER A 146 10.93 -11.21 -12.22
C SER A 146 11.80 -9.96 -12.28
N LEU A 147 11.73 -9.08 -11.29
CA LEU A 147 12.46 -7.81 -11.26
C LEU A 147 13.46 -7.81 -10.11
N ILE A 148 14.74 -7.57 -10.44
CA ILE A 148 15.80 -7.37 -9.45
C ILE A 148 15.56 -6.03 -8.74
N LYS A 149 15.73 -6.03 -7.42
CA LYS A 149 15.49 -4.89 -6.54
C LYS A 149 16.81 -4.57 -5.85
N ASP A 150 17.33 -3.36 -6.03
CA ASP A 150 18.54 -2.92 -5.33
C ASP A 150 18.28 -2.72 -3.83
N CYS A 151 17.08 -2.26 -3.48
CA CYS A 151 16.69 -2.04 -2.09
C CYS A 151 15.22 -2.31 -1.89
N SER A 152 14.88 -3.21 -0.95
CA SER A 152 13.48 -3.48 -0.59
C SER A 152 13.19 -3.07 0.85
N PHE A 153 12.02 -2.49 1.07
CA PHE A 153 11.47 -2.14 2.37
C PHE A 153 10.23 -2.99 2.65
N ALA A 154 10.15 -3.59 3.84
CA ALA A 154 8.93 -4.23 4.32
C ALA A 154 8.16 -3.27 5.22
N VAL A 155 6.96 -2.88 4.79
CA VAL A 155 6.04 -2.07 5.56
C VAL A 155 5.21 -2.96 6.47
N VAL A 156 5.21 -2.63 7.77
CA VAL A 156 4.52 -3.38 8.81
C VAL A 156 3.67 -2.43 9.65
N ASP A 157 2.40 -2.76 9.82
CA ASP A 157 1.53 -2.10 10.77
C ASP A 157 1.93 -2.46 12.20
N SER A 158 2.18 -1.48 13.06
CA SER A 158 2.68 -1.71 14.42
C SER A 158 1.70 -2.43 15.34
N VAL A 159 0.39 -2.35 15.05
CA VAL A 159 -0.66 -3.02 15.82
C VAL A 159 -0.84 -4.46 15.34
N PHE A 160 -1.02 -4.67 14.03
CA PHE A 160 -1.23 -6.02 13.48
C PHE A 160 0.04 -6.86 13.40
N GLY A 161 1.19 -6.23 13.19
CA GLY A 161 2.47 -6.91 12.97
C GLY A 161 2.38 -7.91 11.81
N ILE A 162 2.68 -9.17 12.12
CA ILE A 162 2.65 -10.30 11.18
C ILE A 162 1.49 -11.29 11.46
N GLY A 163 0.53 -10.90 12.30
CA GLY A 163 -0.52 -11.79 12.80
C GLY A 163 0.05 -13.01 13.52
N ASN A 164 -0.49 -14.19 13.23
CA ASN A 164 -0.03 -15.46 13.80
C ASN A 164 1.31 -15.98 13.23
N GLY A 165 1.94 -15.25 12.30
CA GLY A 165 3.23 -15.60 11.70
C GLY A 165 3.21 -16.80 10.73
N ARG A 166 2.06 -17.41 10.47
CA ARG A 166 1.92 -18.53 9.53
C ARG A 166 1.69 -18.02 8.11
N VAL A 167 2.13 -18.84 7.15
CA VAL A 167 1.91 -18.60 5.73
C VAL A 167 0.46 -18.91 5.36
N ILE A 168 -0.08 -18.24 4.34
CA ILE A 168 -1.40 -18.52 3.76
C ILE A 168 -1.51 -20.00 3.37
N PRO A 169 -2.65 -20.67 3.62
CA PRO A 169 -3.88 -20.14 4.21
C PRO A 169 -3.95 -20.18 5.75
N ALA A 170 -2.96 -20.77 6.42
CA ALA A 170 -2.95 -20.90 7.89
C ALA A 170 -2.77 -19.57 8.62
N GLY A 171 -2.21 -18.57 7.95
CA GLY A 171 -2.01 -17.24 8.48
C GLY A 171 -1.93 -16.18 7.39
N PRO A 172 -1.66 -14.92 7.77
CA PRO A 172 -1.68 -13.80 6.84
C PRO A 172 -0.40 -13.68 6.02
N MET A 173 0.67 -14.40 6.33
CA MET A 173 1.98 -14.21 5.70
C MET A 173 2.00 -14.77 4.26
N ARG A 174 2.58 -14.04 3.32
CA ARG A 174 2.71 -14.47 1.92
C ARG A 174 3.86 -15.45 1.70
N GLU A 175 4.86 -15.39 2.57
CA GLU A 175 6.08 -16.22 2.63
C GLU A 175 6.55 -16.33 4.09
N THR A 176 7.58 -17.14 4.40
CA THR A 176 8.06 -17.21 5.78
C THR A 176 8.72 -15.89 6.19
N LEU A 177 8.71 -15.57 7.49
CA LEU A 177 9.35 -14.35 8.00
C LEU A 177 10.84 -14.31 7.63
N GLU A 178 11.54 -15.43 7.75
CA GLU A 178 12.95 -15.57 7.37
C GLU A 178 13.18 -15.23 5.88
N GLN A 179 12.37 -15.79 4.97
CA GLN A 179 12.46 -15.51 3.54
C GLN A 179 12.16 -14.04 3.22
N GLY A 180 11.19 -13.44 3.92
CA GLY A 180 10.88 -12.02 3.79
C GLY A 180 12.02 -11.13 4.28
N LEU A 181 12.59 -11.43 5.45
CA LEU A 181 13.69 -10.67 6.05
C LEU A 181 14.95 -10.71 5.21
N ALA A 182 15.25 -11.85 4.56
CA ALA A 182 16.40 -12.00 3.67
C ALA A 182 16.34 -11.08 2.43
N LYS A 183 15.16 -10.54 2.08
CA LYS A 183 14.95 -9.71 0.89
C LYS A 183 14.99 -8.21 1.18
N VAL A 184 14.90 -7.80 2.45
CA VAL A 184 14.70 -6.39 2.81
C VAL A 184 15.93 -5.78 3.44
N ARG A 185 16.13 -4.51 3.11
CA ARG A 185 17.18 -3.66 3.69
C ARG A 185 16.75 -3.06 5.02
N ALA A 186 15.45 -2.80 5.19
CA ALA A 186 14.87 -2.28 6.41
C ALA A 186 13.37 -2.61 6.52
N ILE A 187 12.86 -2.58 7.74
CA ILE A 187 11.43 -2.59 8.03
C ILE A 187 10.96 -1.16 8.27
N ILE A 188 9.83 -0.79 7.68
CA ILE A 188 9.14 0.46 7.97
C ILE A 188 7.95 0.12 8.87
N LEU A 189 8.06 0.46 10.15
CA LEU A 189 7.05 0.20 11.16
C LEU A 189 6.13 1.41 11.29
N ILE A 190 4.86 1.25 10.95
CA ILE A 190 3.87 2.33 10.99
C ILE A 190 3.09 2.32 12.30
N GLY A 191 3.17 3.41 13.06
CA GLY A 191 2.49 3.65 14.32
C GLY A 191 3.34 3.34 15.56
N ASP A 192 2.72 3.47 16.73
CA ASP A 192 3.38 3.44 18.05
C ASP A 192 3.61 2.05 18.64
N GLY A 193 3.02 1.02 18.04
CA GLY A 193 3.09 -0.34 18.57
C GLY A 193 4.50 -0.94 18.54
N ASN A 194 4.65 -2.04 19.27
CA ASN A 194 5.85 -2.87 19.33
C ASN A 194 5.48 -4.34 19.13
N PRO A 195 5.23 -4.77 17.87
CA PRO A 195 4.76 -6.12 17.62
C PRO A 195 5.82 -7.16 18.05
N PRO A 196 5.41 -8.31 18.63
CA PRO A 196 6.33 -9.24 19.29
C PRO A 196 7.48 -9.75 18.42
N PHE A 197 7.27 -9.90 17.11
CA PHE A 197 8.28 -10.42 16.19
C PHE A 197 9.52 -9.52 16.08
N LEU A 198 9.41 -8.22 16.43
CA LEU A 198 10.54 -7.29 16.41
C LEU A 198 11.66 -7.72 17.37
N LYS A 199 11.33 -8.44 18.45
CA LYS A 199 12.30 -8.92 19.44
C LYS A 199 13.30 -9.93 18.86
N ASN A 200 12.90 -10.62 17.79
CA ASN A 200 13.68 -11.69 17.16
C ASN A 200 14.19 -11.28 15.78
N LEU A 201 14.27 -9.97 15.49
CA LEU A 201 14.82 -9.50 14.23
C LEU A 201 16.34 -9.65 14.19
N PRO A 202 16.91 -10.01 13.04
CA PRO A 202 18.35 -9.96 12.85
C PRO A 202 18.83 -8.51 12.95
N ALA A 203 19.98 -8.30 13.61
CA ALA A 203 20.58 -6.97 13.78
C ALA A 203 20.91 -6.26 12.45
N SER A 204 21.00 -7.02 11.35
CA SER A 204 21.24 -6.49 10.01
C SER A 204 20.03 -5.81 9.37
N VAL A 205 18.83 -5.96 9.92
CA VAL A 205 17.59 -5.36 9.40
C VAL A 205 17.11 -4.25 10.34
N PRO A 206 17.49 -2.99 10.11
CA PRO A 206 17.02 -1.87 10.91
C PRO A 206 15.50 -1.67 10.80
N VAL A 207 14.92 -1.08 11.84
CA VAL A 207 13.50 -0.70 11.90
C VAL A 207 13.39 0.82 11.86
N LEU A 208 12.82 1.34 10.79
CA LEU A 208 12.49 2.75 10.63
C LEU A 208 11.05 2.97 11.12
N ARG A 209 10.85 3.89 12.07
CA ARG A 209 9.51 4.24 12.55
C ARG A 209 8.91 5.34 11.68
N ALA A 210 7.63 5.19 11.41
CA ALA A 210 6.85 6.18 10.68
C ALA A 210 5.41 6.25 11.20
N ARG A 211 4.73 7.34 10.89
CA ARG A 211 3.34 7.60 11.26
C ARG A 211 2.57 8.05 10.03
N ILE A 212 1.30 7.67 9.97
CA ILE A 212 0.37 8.25 9.01
C ILE A 212 -0.23 9.48 9.67
N VAL A 213 -0.06 10.64 9.03
CA VAL A 213 -0.57 11.92 9.52
C VAL A 213 -1.55 12.51 8.51
N PRO A 214 -2.68 13.09 8.95
CA PRO A 214 -3.59 13.81 8.08
C PRO A 214 -2.99 15.16 7.64
N CYS A 215 -3.04 15.46 6.35
CA CYS A 215 -2.53 16.72 5.79
C CYS A 215 -3.51 17.88 5.98
N ASN A 216 -4.79 17.60 5.76
CA ASN A 216 -5.88 18.58 5.79
C ASN A 216 -6.79 18.42 7.00
N GLY A 217 -6.28 17.85 8.10
CA GLY A 217 -7.06 17.56 9.31
C GLY A 217 -7.79 18.78 9.89
N ALA A 218 -7.18 19.97 9.80
CA ALA A 218 -7.78 21.22 10.25
C ALA A 218 -9.11 21.56 9.55
N GLU A 219 -9.31 21.08 8.31
CA GLU A 219 -10.55 21.29 7.55
C GLU A 219 -11.73 20.51 8.11
N PHE A 220 -11.51 19.55 9.00
CA PHE A 220 -12.55 18.66 9.55
C PHE A 220 -12.88 18.94 11.02
N ALA A 221 -12.07 19.74 11.72
CA ALA A 221 -12.28 20.04 13.13
C ALA A 221 -13.67 20.69 13.37
N GLY A 222 -14.49 20.05 14.20
CA GLY A 222 -15.85 20.50 14.52
C GLY A 222 -16.88 20.28 13.42
N ARG A 223 -16.51 19.75 12.25
CA ARG A 223 -17.47 19.47 11.17
C ARG A 223 -18.22 18.19 11.42
N ARG A 224 -19.51 18.21 11.08
CA ARG A 224 -20.37 17.04 11.07
C ARG A 224 -20.12 16.26 9.79
N VAL A 225 -19.70 15.01 9.90
CA VAL A 225 -19.33 14.20 8.75
C VAL A 225 -20.07 12.86 8.74
N LEU A 226 -20.48 12.45 7.54
CA LEU A 226 -20.83 11.08 7.23
C LEU A 226 -19.63 10.46 6.53
N ALA A 227 -18.93 9.57 7.25
CA ALA A 227 -17.76 8.89 6.72
C ALA A 227 -18.16 7.62 5.98
N PHE A 228 -17.60 7.38 4.80
CA PHE A 228 -17.75 6.11 4.12
C PHE A 228 -16.42 5.61 3.58
N ALA A 229 -16.20 4.29 3.62
CA ALA A 229 -14.94 3.74 3.12
C ALA A 229 -15.10 2.30 2.59
N GLY A 230 -14.41 2.00 1.49
CA GLY A 230 -14.33 0.69 0.87
C GLY A 230 -12.92 0.12 0.91
N ILE A 231 -12.28 0.19 2.09
CA ILE A 231 -10.91 -0.26 2.34
C ILE A 231 -10.87 -1.44 3.31
N ALA A 232 -9.74 -2.15 3.38
CA ALA A 232 -9.58 -3.32 4.25
C ALA A 232 -9.87 -3.09 5.74
N ARG A 233 -9.63 -1.87 6.28
CA ARG A 233 -9.88 -1.52 7.69
C ARG A 233 -10.48 -0.11 7.83
N PRO A 234 -11.80 0.06 7.61
CA PRO A 234 -12.48 1.37 7.70
C PRO A 234 -12.34 2.05 9.07
N VAL A 235 -12.28 1.25 10.14
CA VAL A 235 -12.12 1.75 11.52
C VAL A 235 -10.93 2.70 11.67
N LYS A 236 -9.79 2.42 11.02
CA LYS A 236 -8.61 3.29 11.08
C LYS A 236 -8.88 4.67 10.48
N PHE A 237 -9.63 4.73 9.38
CA PHE A 237 -10.01 5.98 8.76
C PHE A 237 -10.95 6.79 9.66
N HIS A 238 -11.92 6.12 10.29
CA HIS A 238 -12.81 6.76 11.26
C HIS A 238 -12.04 7.30 12.47
N ASP A 239 -11.07 6.54 12.98
CA ASP A 239 -10.24 6.97 14.11
C ASP A 239 -9.39 8.18 13.73
N SER A 240 -8.83 8.23 12.52
CA SER A 240 -8.13 9.42 12.01
C SER A 240 -9.04 10.65 11.92
N LEU A 241 -10.27 10.49 11.43
CA LEU A 241 -11.26 11.60 11.40
C LEU A 241 -11.60 12.11 12.79
N ARG A 242 -11.81 11.22 13.76
CA ARG A 242 -12.04 11.63 15.17
C ARG A 242 -10.83 12.32 15.77
N ALA A 243 -9.63 11.83 15.47
CA ALA A 243 -8.38 12.39 15.99
C ALA A 243 -8.15 13.83 15.51
N VAL A 244 -8.60 14.19 14.31
CA VAL A 244 -8.56 15.58 13.80
C VAL A 244 -9.75 16.44 14.26
N GLY A 245 -10.65 15.88 15.08
CA GLY A 245 -11.76 16.60 15.69
C GLY A 245 -13.06 16.61 14.88
N ALA A 246 -13.24 15.72 13.90
CA ALA A 246 -14.50 15.60 13.17
C ALA A 246 -15.62 14.98 14.05
N ASP A 247 -16.84 15.52 13.96
CA ASP A 247 -18.06 14.94 14.53
C ASP A 247 -18.63 13.91 13.56
N ILE A 248 -18.26 12.64 13.72
CA ILE A 248 -18.76 11.55 12.86
C ILE A 248 -20.19 11.19 13.29
N VAL A 249 -21.18 11.67 12.53
CA VAL A 249 -22.60 11.46 12.82
C VAL A 249 -23.15 10.16 12.25
N ALA A 250 -22.48 9.60 11.25
CA ALA A 250 -22.81 8.31 10.65
C ALA A 250 -21.60 7.73 9.90
N THR A 251 -21.55 6.40 9.80
CA THR A 251 -20.57 5.67 8.99
C THR A 251 -21.24 4.71 8.01
N VAL A 252 -20.62 4.47 6.86
CA VAL A 252 -21.03 3.43 5.90
C VAL A 252 -19.81 2.68 5.39
N ASP A 253 -19.70 1.40 5.76
CA ASP A 253 -18.55 0.56 5.41
C ASP A 253 -18.88 -0.33 4.22
N PHE A 254 -17.99 -0.31 3.22
CA PHE A 254 -18.06 -1.17 2.04
C PHE A 254 -16.93 -2.21 2.07
N ALA A 255 -17.03 -3.20 1.19
CA ALA A 255 -15.96 -4.18 1.02
C ALA A 255 -14.67 -3.52 0.50
N ASP A 256 -13.52 -4.12 0.82
CA ASP A 256 -12.24 -3.70 0.26
C ASP A 256 -12.28 -3.76 -1.28
N HIS A 257 -11.82 -2.69 -1.93
CA HIS A 257 -11.93 -2.48 -3.38
C HIS A 257 -13.38 -2.48 -3.93
N HIS A 258 -14.39 -2.15 -3.13
CA HIS A 258 -15.78 -1.96 -3.58
C HIS A 258 -15.89 -1.01 -4.80
N PRO A 259 -16.58 -1.43 -5.88
CA PRO A 259 -16.93 -0.56 -7.01
C PRO A 259 -18.22 0.21 -6.71
N PHE A 260 -18.09 1.50 -6.36
CA PHE A 260 -19.22 2.35 -6.00
C PHE A 260 -20.20 2.54 -7.17
N ARG A 261 -21.48 2.27 -6.93
CA ARG A 261 -22.56 2.49 -7.89
C ARG A 261 -23.14 3.90 -7.75
N ALA A 262 -23.63 4.46 -8.86
CA ALA A 262 -24.30 5.76 -8.87
C ALA A 262 -25.46 5.86 -7.86
N SER A 263 -26.24 4.78 -7.70
CA SER A 263 -27.34 4.72 -6.74
C SER A 263 -26.85 4.77 -5.28
N GLU A 264 -25.76 4.06 -4.96
CA GLU A 264 -25.16 4.07 -3.62
C GLU A 264 -24.64 5.46 -3.26
N LEU A 265 -24.01 6.16 -4.22
CA LEU A 265 -23.55 7.53 -4.02
C LEU A 265 -24.72 8.51 -3.84
N ALA A 266 -25.80 8.35 -4.60
CA ALA A 266 -27.01 9.15 -4.43
C ALA A 266 -27.65 8.96 -3.03
N GLU A 267 -27.71 7.72 -2.55
CA GLU A 267 -28.18 7.40 -1.19
C GLU A 267 -27.28 8.03 -0.13
N LEU A 268 -25.95 7.98 -0.30
CA LEU A 268 -25.00 8.64 0.59
C LEU A 268 -25.24 10.15 0.64
N HIS A 269 -25.42 10.81 -0.50
CA HIS A 269 -25.73 12.25 -0.55
C HIS A 269 -27.05 12.58 0.14
N GLN A 270 -28.10 11.79 -0.08
CA GLN A 270 -29.39 11.99 0.57
C GLN A 270 -29.27 11.83 2.09
N LYS A 271 -28.55 10.82 2.56
CA LYS A 271 -28.32 10.57 3.98
C LYS A 271 -27.49 11.68 4.64
N ALA A 272 -26.43 12.14 3.97
CA ALA A 272 -25.60 13.25 4.44
C ALA A 272 -26.41 14.54 4.58
N LYS A 273 -27.24 14.86 3.58
CA LYS A 273 -28.16 16.00 3.62
C LYS A 273 -29.17 15.90 4.77
N ALA A 274 -29.77 14.73 4.98
CA ALA A 274 -30.73 14.51 6.06
C ALA A 274 -30.10 14.68 7.46
N LEU A 275 -28.80 14.39 7.60
CA LEU A 275 -28.05 14.51 8.85
C LEU A 275 -27.35 15.87 9.03
N ASN A 276 -27.50 16.77 8.05
CA ASN A 276 -26.76 18.03 7.94
C ASN A 276 -25.25 17.80 8.13
N ALA A 277 -24.70 16.89 7.33
CA ALA A 277 -23.32 16.45 7.41
C ALA A 277 -22.66 16.44 6.02
N ASP A 278 -21.34 16.61 6.01
CA ASP A 278 -20.52 16.50 4.80
C ASP A 278 -20.14 15.04 4.53
N LEU A 279 -20.09 14.64 3.25
CA LEU A 279 -19.57 13.33 2.88
C LEU A 279 -18.05 13.33 2.89
N VAL A 280 -17.46 12.35 3.57
CA VAL A 280 -16.00 12.20 3.64
C VAL A 280 -15.60 10.77 3.37
N THR A 281 -14.58 10.58 2.55
CA THR A 281 -14.02 9.26 2.21
C THR A 281 -12.50 9.26 2.17
N THR A 282 -11.90 8.13 1.82
CA THR A 282 -10.44 7.99 1.66
C THR A 282 -10.00 8.41 0.26
N GLU A 283 -8.75 8.84 0.10
CA GLU A 283 -8.17 9.12 -1.24
C GLU A 283 -8.25 7.89 -2.17
N LYS A 284 -8.06 6.69 -1.62
CA LYS A 284 -8.16 5.42 -2.36
C LYS A 284 -9.59 5.14 -2.85
N ASP A 285 -10.60 5.45 -2.03
CA ASP A 285 -12.00 5.37 -2.44
C ASP A 285 -12.35 6.43 -3.50
N LEU A 286 -11.84 7.66 -3.34
CA LEU A 286 -12.06 8.74 -4.31
C LEU A 286 -11.59 8.37 -5.72
N MET A 287 -10.46 7.63 -5.84
CA MET A 287 -9.96 7.15 -7.13
C MET A 287 -10.91 6.19 -7.85
N ARG A 288 -11.78 5.50 -7.11
CA ARG A 288 -12.80 4.59 -7.66
C ARG A 288 -14.10 5.30 -8.01
N LEU A 289 -14.31 6.52 -7.52
CA LEU A 289 -15.50 7.29 -7.85
C LEU A 289 -15.40 7.84 -9.28
N PRO A 290 -16.48 7.73 -10.09
CA PRO A 290 -16.56 8.42 -11.38
C PRO A 290 -16.34 9.92 -11.21
N ALA A 291 -15.57 10.56 -12.10
CA ALA A 291 -15.20 11.97 -11.97
C ALA A 291 -16.42 12.90 -11.77
N GLY A 292 -17.51 12.66 -12.52
CA GLY A 292 -18.76 13.43 -12.40
C GLY A 292 -19.55 13.19 -11.11
N GLN A 293 -19.15 12.23 -10.27
CA GLN A 293 -19.81 11.88 -9.01
C GLN A 293 -18.94 12.13 -7.78
N ARG A 294 -17.82 12.85 -7.94
CA ARG A 294 -16.95 13.28 -6.82
C ARG A 294 -17.43 14.58 -6.15
N ASN A 295 -18.38 15.29 -6.77
CA ASN A 295 -18.82 16.60 -6.27
C ASN A 295 -19.49 16.47 -4.89
N GLY A 296 -19.11 17.34 -3.95
CA GLY A 296 -19.63 17.32 -2.58
C GLY A 296 -19.11 16.16 -1.71
N ILE A 297 -18.02 15.49 -2.13
CA ILE A 297 -17.32 14.48 -1.34
C ILE A 297 -15.91 14.98 -1.06
N SER A 298 -15.56 15.11 0.23
CA SER A 298 -14.22 15.47 0.68
C SER A 298 -13.38 14.23 1.00
N THR A 299 -12.06 14.38 0.99
CA THR A 299 -11.13 13.34 1.45
C THR A 299 -10.31 13.82 2.64
N LEU A 300 -10.07 12.91 3.58
CA LEU A 300 -9.02 13.11 4.58
C LEU A 300 -7.71 12.62 3.95
N ASP A 301 -6.89 13.56 3.52
CA ASP A 301 -5.64 13.28 2.82
C ASP A 301 -4.58 12.91 3.84
N ILE A 302 -3.77 11.91 3.51
CA ILE A 302 -2.76 11.39 4.44
C ILE A 302 -1.37 11.33 3.82
N VAL A 303 -0.36 11.58 4.64
CA VAL A 303 1.04 11.33 4.29
C VAL A 303 1.70 10.45 5.32
N LEU A 304 2.80 9.83 4.90
CA LEU A 304 3.65 9.06 5.79
C LEU A 304 4.87 9.91 6.20
N GLU A 305 5.00 10.13 7.51
CA GLU A 305 6.13 10.85 8.10
C GLU A 305 7.03 9.88 8.85
N PHE A 306 8.33 9.91 8.53
CA PHE A 306 9.34 9.16 9.28
C PHE A 306 9.74 9.92 10.54
N GLU A 307 9.89 9.20 11.65
CA GLU A 307 10.39 9.81 12.90
C GLU A 307 11.86 10.25 12.78
N ALA A 308 12.65 9.50 12.02
CA ALA A 308 14.06 9.78 11.73
C ALA A 308 14.30 9.71 10.21
N PRO A 309 13.93 10.76 9.45
CA PRO A 309 14.03 10.75 7.99
C PRO A 309 15.47 10.60 7.49
N ASP A 310 16.46 11.06 8.27
CA ASP A 310 17.88 10.93 7.96
C ASP A 310 18.34 9.47 7.85
N GLN A 311 17.70 8.54 8.58
CA GLN A 311 18.01 7.11 8.48
C GLN A 311 17.58 6.53 7.13
N LEU A 312 16.40 6.93 6.63
CA LEU A 312 15.95 6.54 5.30
C LEU A 312 16.90 7.10 4.24
N GLU A 313 17.25 8.38 4.34
CA GLU A 313 18.18 9.03 3.41
C GLU A 313 19.55 8.34 3.37
N LYS A 314 20.08 7.94 4.53
CA LYS A 314 21.35 7.19 4.61
C LYS A 314 21.29 5.88 3.85
N ILE A 315 20.19 5.12 4.00
CA ILE A 315 19.99 3.86 3.26
C ILE A 315 19.90 4.12 1.76
N ILE A 316 19.11 5.11 1.35
CA ILE A 316 18.95 5.47 -0.06
C ILE A 316 20.29 5.90 -0.68
N LYS A 317 21.05 6.77 -0.01
CA LYS A 317 22.37 7.23 -0.48
C LYS A 317 23.34 6.07 -0.66
N ALA A 318 23.39 5.12 0.27
CA ALA A 318 24.22 3.93 0.14
C ALA A 318 23.86 3.10 -1.11
N VAL A 319 22.56 2.89 -1.35
CA VAL A 319 22.08 2.14 -2.53
C VAL A 319 22.41 2.86 -3.84
N LEU A 320 22.34 4.19 -3.84
CA LEU A 320 22.67 5.01 -5.01
C LEU A 320 24.19 5.07 -5.28
N SER A 321 25.03 4.96 -4.24
CA SER A 321 26.49 4.94 -4.39
C SER A 321 27.05 3.58 -4.82
N ASP A 322 26.32 2.49 -4.53
CA ASP A 322 26.70 1.14 -4.94
C ASP A 322 26.40 0.98 -6.45
N GLY A 323 27.37 1.29 -7.30
CA GLY A 323 27.28 1.21 -8.77
C GLY A 323 27.08 -0.20 -9.30
#